data_AF-A0A964KDB7-F1
#
_entry.id   AF-A0A964KDB7-F1
#
_cell.length_a   1.000
_cell.length_b   1.000
_cell.length_c   1.000
_cell.angle_alpha   90.00
_cell.angle_beta   90.00
_cell.angle_gamma   90.00
#
_symmetry.space_group_name_H-M   'P 1'
#
loop_
_entity.id
_entity.type
_entity.pdbx_description
1 polymer ?
#
loop_
_entity_poly.entity_id
_entity_poly.type
_entity_poly.pdbx_seq_one_letter_code
_entity_poly.pdbx_strand_id
1 'polypeptide(L)'
;MNRLARLLFAFILIFTMGGGGPAVNAAAAGQGAGHSVDLEGRLDVIHSDDFVRNKSEIRYTLITDQGEELELQFDDPHPSLPNTERIRFRGVRNGNVVVAESGSVQPAGAALAAPAAVEKKVAVILFKFTDSDQSQSLPYSTAFAAGVALNNTNSVTNYYRENTW
;
A
#
# COMPACT_ATOMS: atom_id res chain seq x y z
N MET A 1 12.48 51.04 -30.10
CA MET A 1 13.09 51.81 -31.22
C MET A 1 14.06 50.91 -31.96
N ASN A 2 13.74 50.70 -33.24
CA ASN A 2 14.46 50.03 -34.32
C ASN A 2 15.99 50.11 -34.26
N ARG A 3 16.68 49.03 -34.67
CA ARG A 3 17.50 48.85 -35.91
C ARG A 3 17.70 47.32 -36.08
N LEU A 4 17.33 46.57 -37.13
CA LEU A 4 17.29 46.72 -38.58
C LEU A 4 18.63 47.08 -39.25
N ALA A 5 19.35 46.03 -39.69
CA ALA A 5 20.10 45.92 -40.96
C ALA A 5 20.46 44.42 -41.14
N ARG A 6 19.93 43.66 -42.12
CA ARG A 6 20.30 43.62 -43.57
C ARG A 6 21.80 43.37 -43.75
N LEU A 7 22.32 42.47 -44.58
CA LEU A 7 21.85 41.54 -45.62
C LEU A 7 23.16 40.96 -46.19
N LEU A 8 23.27 39.67 -46.51
CA LEU A 8 23.93 39.26 -47.77
C LEU A 8 23.70 37.77 -48.06
N PHE A 9 23.19 37.55 -49.26
CA PHE A 9 23.09 36.27 -49.96
C PHE A 9 24.49 35.83 -50.44
N ALA A 10 24.81 34.55 -50.35
CA ALA A 10 25.64 33.88 -51.35
C ALA A 10 25.32 32.39 -51.40
N PHE A 11 24.86 31.99 -52.59
CA PHE A 11 24.44 30.69 -53.05
C PHE A 11 25.68 29.85 -53.37
N ILE A 12 25.87 28.68 -52.75
CA ILE A 12 26.73 27.62 -53.33
C ILE A 12 25.94 26.31 -53.29
N LEU A 13 25.44 25.96 -54.47
CA LEU A 13 24.85 24.67 -54.80
C LEU A 13 26.00 23.82 -55.36
N ILE A 14 26.47 22.83 -54.59
CA ILE A 14 27.31 21.76 -55.14
C ILE A 14 26.45 20.51 -55.23
N PHE A 15 26.14 20.14 -56.47
CA PHE A 15 25.50 18.90 -56.85
C PHE A 15 26.59 17.84 -56.98
N THR A 16 26.64 16.89 -56.05
CA THR A 16 27.36 15.63 -56.23
C THR A 16 26.40 14.48 -55.96
N MET A 17 25.96 13.82 -57.02
CA MET A 17 25.40 12.48 -56.98
C MET A 17 26.52 11.50 -56.58
N GLY A 18 26.29 10.72 -55.53
CA GLY A 18 27.15 9.63 -55.07
C GLY A 18 26.50 9.01 -53.84
N GLY A 19 26.08 7.75 -53.94
CA GLY A 19 25.19 7.07 -53.00
C GLY A 19 25.79 6.73 -51.64
N GLY A 20 24.89 6.35 -50.71
CA GLY A 20 25.20 5.83 -49.38
C GLY A 20 24.98 6.88 -48.29
N GLY A 21 23.75 6.97 -47.78
CA GLY A 21 23.36 7.97 -46.79
C GLY A 21 24.22 7.89 -45.51
N PRO A 22 24.58 9.03 -44.90
CA PRO A 22 25.19 9.01 -43.58
C PRO A 22 24.16 8.50 -42.58
N ALA A 23 24.48 7.38 -41.93
CA ALA A 23 23.82 6.91 -40.74
C ALA A 23 23.78 8.09 -39.73
N VAL A 24 22.59 8.65 -39.55
CA VAL A 24 22.31 9.49 -38.40
C VAL A 24 22.52 8.61 -37.18
N ASN A 25 23.66 8.79 -36.52
CA ASN A 25 23.95 8.22 -35.23
C ASN A 25 22.99 8.88 -34.25
N ALA A 26 21.77 8.35 -34.18
CA ALA A 26 20.83 8.66 -33.13
C ALA A 26 21.48 8.13 -31.85
N ALA A 27 22.14 9.03 -31.13
CA ALA A 27 22.42 8.86 -29.71
C ALA A 27 21.06 8.82 -29.00
N ALA A 28 20.37 7.69 -29.10
CA ALA A 28 19.28 7.33 -28.23
C ALA A 28 19.91 7.16 -26.85
N ALA A 29 19.62 8.12 -25.98
CA ALA A 29 19.92 8.06 -24.57
C ALA A 29 19.62 6.65 -24.06
N GLY A 30 20.64 5.98 -23.51
CA GLY A 30 20.45 4.76 -22.76
C GLY A 30 19.54 5.08 -21.58
N GLN A 31 18.25 4.81 -21.74
CA GLN A 31 17.39 4.51 -20.61
C GLN A 31 18.04 3.29 -19.97
N GLY A 32 18.66 3.47 -18.80
CA GLY A 32 19.18 2.35 -18.04
C GLY A 32 18.04 1.36 -17.88
N ALA A 33 18.13 0.22 -18.56
CA ALA A 33 17.15 -0.83 -18.44
C ALA A 33 17.14 -1.22 -16.97
N GLY A 34 16.02 -0.98 -16.27
CA GLY A 34 15.88 -1.38 -14.89
C GLY A 34 16.25 -2.85 -14.75
N HIS A 35 16.97 -3.19 -13.69
CA HIS A 35 17.46 -4.55 -13.50
C HIS A 35 16.42 -5.36 -12.72
N SER A 36 16.19 -6.60 -13.13
CA SER A 36 15.33 -7.51 -12.37
C SER A 36 15.98 -7.81 -11.01
N VAL A 37 15.19 -7.75 -9.95
CA VAL A 37 15.62 -7.99 -8.58
C VAL A 37 14.64 -8.94 -7.87
N ASP A 38 15.18 -9.73 -6.95
CA ASP A 38 14.43 -10.53 -5.98
C ASP A 38 14.86 -10.03 -4.60
N LEU A 39 13.91 -9.48 -3.85
CA LEU A 39 14.19 -8.75 -2.62
C LEU A 39 13.32 -9.28 -1.50
N GLU A 40 13.90 -9.34 -0.30
CA GLU A 40 13.21 -9.66 0.94
C GLU A 40 13.41 -8.52 1.94
N GLY A 41 12.38 -8.23 2.74
CA GLY A 41 12.47 -7.25 3.80
C GLY A 41 11.16 -7.05 4.53
N ARG A 42 11.14 -6.02 5.36
CA ARG A 42 9.93 -5.54 6.02
C ARG A 42 9.17 -4.61 5.09
N LEU A 43 7.87 -4.85 4.94
CA LEU A 43 6.96 -3.95 4.27
C LEU A 43 6.43 -2.90 5.24
N ASP A 44 6.59 -1.63 4.89
CA ASP A 44 5.94 -0.49 5.56
C ASP A 44 4.88 0.11 4.63
N VAL A 45 3.71 0.43 5.19
CA VAL A 45 2.56 0.96 4.44
C VAL A 45 2.07 2.22 5.11
N ILE A 46 2.25 3.35 4.44
CA ILE A 46 1.86 4.66 4.93
C ILE A 46 0.62 5.12 4.16
N HIS A 47 -0.49 5.31 4.88
CA HIS A 47 -1.68 5.96 4.36
C HIS A 47 -1.67 7.44 4.79
N SER A 48 -1.91 8.34 3.85
CA SER A 48 -1.89 9.78 4.11
C SER A 48 -3.06 10.49 3.42
N ASP A 49 -3.66 11.44 4.13
CA ASP A 49 -4.75 12.27 3.63
C ASP A 49 -4.36 13.76 3.71
N ASP A 50 -4.42 14.44 2.57
CA ASP A 50 -4.39 15.89 2.46
C ASP A 50 -5.84 16.39 2.30
N PHE A 51 -6.44 16.78 3.42
CA PHE A 51 -7.81 17.31 3.47
C PHE A 51 -7.95 18.71 2.85
N VAL A 52 -6.86 19.47 2.70
CA VAL A 52 -6.91 20.80 2.06
C VAL A 52 -7.01 20.64 0.54
N ARG A 53 -6.29 19.66 -0.01
CA ARG A 53 -6.25 19.38 -1.45
C ARG A 53 -7.16 18.23 -1.89
N ASN A 54 -7.94 17.65 -0.96
CA ASN A 54 -8.80 16.48 -1.19
C ASN A 54 -8.05 15.32 -1.88
N LYS A 55 -6.86 14.98 -1.38
CA LYS A 55 -6.02 13.91 -1.93
C LYS A 55 -5.75 12.87 -0.85
N SER A 56 -5.89 11.58 -1.20
CA SER A 56 -5.45 10.45 -0.39
C SER A 56 -4.35 9.69 -1.15
N GLU A 57 -3.31 9.25 -0.46
CA GLU A 57 -2.17 8.54 -1.05
C GLU A 57 -1.71 7.42 -0.12
N ILE A 58 -1.45 6.25 -0.70
CA ILE A 58 -0.82 5.12 -0.03
C ILE A 58 0.59 4.96 -0.59
N ARG A 59 1.59 4.89 0.30
CA ARG A 59 2.97 4.62 -0.06
C ARG A 59 3.40 3.29 0.53
N TYR A 60 4.04 2.48 -0.31
CA TYR A 60 4.62 1.19 0.07
C TYR A 60 6.14 1.30 0.06
N THR A 61 6.78 0.93 1.16
CA THR A 61 8.23 0.95 1.29
C THR A 61 8.73 -0.41 1.74
N LEU A 62 9.71 -0.99 1.04
CA LEU A 62 10.45 -2.14 1.52
C LEU A 62 11.70 -1.67 2.27
N ILE A 63 11.84 -2.11 3.51
CA ILE A 63 13.06 -1.96 4.30
C ILE A 63 13.78 -3.31 4.25
N THR A 64 14.86 -3.38 3.48
CA THR A 64 15.68 -4.60 3.35
C THR A 64 16.39 -4.94 4.67
N ASP A 65 16.89 -6.15 4.80
CA ASP A 65 17.66 -6.57 5.99
C ASP A 65 18.96 -5.78 6.17
N GLN A 66 19.47 -5.17 5.10
CA GLN A 66 20.62 -4.28 5.09
C GLN A 66 20.25 -2.83 5.47
N GLY A 67 18.97 -2.54 5.71
CA GLY A 67 18.47 -1.22 6.07
C GLY A 67 18.24 -0.28 4.89
N GLU A 68 18.34 -0.76 3.64
CA GLU A 68 17.98 0.02 2.46
C GLU A 68 16.44 0.17 2.37
N GLU A 69 15.97 1.41 2.15
CA GLU A 69 14.55 1.74 1.98
C GLU A 69 14.22 1.93 0.49
N LEU A 70 13.33 1.09 -0.04
CA LEU A 70 12.95 1.08 -1.45
C LEU A 70 11.46 1.35 -1.60
N GLU A 71 11.09 2.30 -2.45
CA GLU A 71 9.67 2.54 -2.77
C GLU A 71 9.16 1.43 -3.69
N LEU A 72 8.03 0.84 -3.33
CA LEU A 72 7.37 -0.18 -4.14
C LEU A 72 6.23 0.45 -4.94
N GLN A 73 6.24 0.19 -6.24
CA GLN A 73 5.15 0.56 -7.14
C GLN A 73 4.44 -0.69 -7.64
N PHE A 74 3.11 -0.62 -7.62
CA PHE A 74 2.23 -1.69 -8.07
C PHE A 74 1.40 -1.18 -9.24
N ASP A 75 1.14 -2.05 -10.22
CA ASP A 75 0.25 -1.73 -11.33
C ASP A 75 -1.22 -1.60 -10.85
N ASP A 76 -1.59 -2.35 -9.80
CA ASP A 76 -2.88 -2.28 -9.15
C ASP A 76 -2.88 -1.16 -8.10
N PRO A 77 -3.83 -0.20 -8.12
CA PRO A 77 -3.98 0.80 -7.06
C PRO A 77 -4.28 0.20 -5.68
N HIS A 78 -4.78 -1.04 -5.62
CA HIS A 78 -5.08 -1.77 -4.40
C HIS A 78 -4.43 -3.16 -4.45
N PRO A 79 -3.09 -3.26 -4.37
CA PRO A 79 -2.40 -4.54 -4.47
C PRO A 79 -2.86 -5.49 -3.35
N SER A 80 -3.12 -6.74 -3.70
CA SER A 80 -3.35 -7.79 -2.71
C SER A 80 -2.02 -8.12 -2.04
N LEU A 81 -1.85 -7.67 -0.80
CA LEU A 81 -0.64 -7.88 -0.02
C LEU A 81 -0.89 -8.97 1.04
N PRO A 82 0.09 -9.84 1.29
CA PRO A 82 -0.04 -10.83 2.34
C PRO A 82 -0.11 -10.12 3.69
N ASN A 83 -0.91 -10.65 4.61
CA ASN A 83 -1.03 -10.10 5.95
C ASN A 83 0.16 -10.51 6.84
N THR A 84 1.32 -9.96 6.54
CA THR A 84 2.59 -10.16 7.25
C THR A 84 3.45 -8.92 7.12
N GLU A 85 4.30 -8.68 8.11
CA GLU A 85 5.25 -7.57 8.11
C GLU A 85 6.43 -7.84 7.17
N ARG A 86 6.81 -9.12 6.96
CA ARG A 86 7.93 -9.50 6.10
C ARG A 86 7.46 -10.12 4.80
N ILE A 87 7.98 -9.59 3.70
CA ILE A 87 7.65 -10.03 2.35
C ILE A 87 8.92 -10.33 1.55
N ARG A 88 8.77 -11.22 0.58
CA ARG A 88 9.68 -11.36 -0.56
C ARG A 88 8.92 -11.00 -1.81
N PHE A 89 9.55 -10.33 -2.74
CA PHE A 89 8.91 -9.95 -3.98
C PHE A 89 9.93 -9.86 -5.12
N ARG A 90 9.42 -9.99 -6.34
CA ARG A 90 10.21 -9.83 -7.56
C ARG A 90 9.77 -8.58 -8.30
N GLY A 91 10.72 -7.88 -8.89
CA GLY A 91 10.40 -6.67 -9.64
C GLY A 91 11.52 -6.18 -10.51
N VAL A 92 11.31 -4.99 -11.08
CA VAL A 92 12.29 -4.26 -11.87
C VAL A 92 12.69 -3.00 -11.10
N ARG A 93 13.98 -2.91 -10.74
CA ARG A 93 14.52 -1.79 -9.97
C ARG A 93 15.05 -0.70 -10.89
N ASN A 94 14.65 0.54 -10.60
CA ASN A 94 15.19 1.76 -11.21
C ASN A 94 15.48 2.79 -10.10
N GLY A 95 16.76 2.91 -9.73
CA GLY A 95 17.18 3.73 -8.60
C GLY A 95 16.62 3.21 -7.27
N ASN A 96 15.82 4.04 -6.59
CA ASN A 96 15.18 3.70 -5.31
C ASN A 96 13.76 3.15 -5.44
N VAL A 97 13.25 3.05 -6.67
CA VAL A 97 11.91 2.56 -6.96
C VAL A 97 12.03 1.15 -7.51
N VAL A 98 11.19 0.25 -7.01
CA VAL A 98 11.03 -1.09 -7.57
C VAL A 98 9.59 -1.27 -8.00
N VAL A 99 9.39 -1.51 -9.28
CA VAL A 99 8.08 -1.87 -9.82
C VAL A 99 7.89 -3.37 -9.60
N ALA A 100 6.89 -3.72 -8.79
CA ALA A 100 6.59 -5.11 -8.46
C ALA A 100 5.99 -5.84 -9.66
N GLU A 101 6.47 -7.05 -9.91
CA GLU A 101 5.82 -7.94 -10.86
C GLU A 101 4.46 -8.38 -10.29
N SER A 102 3.41 -8.37 -11.12
CA SER A 102 2.06 -8.73 -10.71
C SER A 102 2.01 -10.11 -10.03
N GLY A 103 1.47 -10.16 -8.81
CA GLY A 103 1.33 -11.40 -8.03
C GLY A 103 2.63 -11.96 -7.43
N SER A 104 3.75 -11.25 -7.58
CA SER A 104 5.06 -11.72 -7.08
C SER A 104 5.28 -11.56 -5.58
N VAL A 105 4.45 -10.75 -4.91
CA VAL A 105 4.58 -10.51 -3.46
C VAL A 105 4.14 -11.75 -2.70
N GLN A 106 5.05 -12.29 -1.90
CA GLN A 106 4.82 -13.46 -1.08
C GLN A 106 5.24 -13.18 0.35
N PRO A 107 4.61 -13.82 1.35
CA PRO A 107 5.11 -13.75 2.72
C PRO A 107 6.54 -14.32 2.78
N ALA A 108 7.40 -13.61 3.50
CA ALA A 108 8.75 -14.04 3.84
C ALA A 108 8.88 -14.23 5.35
N GLY A 109 9.56 -15.31 5.74
CA GLY A 109 9.65 -15.73 7.14
C GLY A 109 8.94 -17.05 7.41
N ALA A 110 9.34 -17.71 8.51
CA ALA A 110 8.66 -18.88 9.01
C ALA A 110 7.20 -18.53 9.34
N ALA A 111 6.28 -19.48 9.16
CA ALA A 111 4.88 -19.34 9.54
C ALA A 111 4.80 -18.62 10.89
N LEU A 112 4.16 -17.44 10.91
CA LEU A 112 3.86 -16.75 12.15
C LEU A 112 3.23 -17.79 13.07
N ALA A 113 3.84 -18.01 14.24
CA ALA A 113 3.18 -18.78 15.27
C ALA A 113 1.78 -18.20 15.41
N ALA A 114 0.76 -19.06 15.35
CA ALA A 114 -0.63 -18.63 15.47
C ALA A 114 -0.71 -17.61 16.60
N PRO A 115 -1.33 -16.44 16.38
CA PRO A 115 -1.39 -15.40 17.39
C PRO A 115 -1.83 -16.05 18.71
N ALA A 116 -1.04 -15.86 19.76
CA ALA A 116 -1.37 -16.42 21.07
C ALA A 116 -2.81 -15.99 21.38
N ALA A 117 -3.66 -16.94 21.78
CA ALA A 117 -5.07 -16.68 22.03
C ALA A 117 -5.21 -15.44 22.94
N VAL A 118 -5.65 -14.31 22.38
CA VAL A 118 -5.83 -13.08 23.13
C VAL A 118 -7.09 -13.24 23.96
N GLU A 119 -6.91 -13.37 25.27
CA GLU A 119 -8.03 -13.45 26.21
C GLU A 119 -8.75 -12.09 26.26
N LYS A 120 -9.96 -12.01 25.71
CA LYS A 120 -10.83 -10.83 25.81
C LYS A 120 -11.73 -10.96 27.03
N LYS A 121 -11.66 -10.00 27.95
CA LYS A 121 -12.48 -9.97 29.18
C LYS A 121 -13.64 -9.00 29.00
N VAL A 122 -14.85 -9.43 29.36
CA VAL A 122 -16.08 -8.62 29.29
C VAL A 122 -16.59 -8.39 30.71
N ALA A 123 -16.73 -7.12 31.10
CA ALA A 123 -17.37 -6.72 32.34
C ALA A 123 -18.79 -6.20 32.06
N VAL A 124 -19.77 -6.68 32.81
CA VAL A 124 -21.19 -6.27 32.68
C VAL A 124 -21.60 -5.56 33.97
N ILE A 125 -22.02 -4.30 33.85
CA ILE A 125 -22.49 -3.49 34.98
C ILE A 125 -23.99 -3.29 34.81
N LEU A 126 -24.78 -3.83 35.74
CA LEU A 126 -26.23 -3.59 35.82
C LEU A 126 -26.48 -2.46 36.81
N PHE A 127 -27.13 -1.40 36.33
CA PHE A 127 -27.52 -0.27 37.16
C PHE A 127 -29.04 -0.18 37.28
N LYS A 128 -29.54 0.01 38.51
CA LYS A 128 -30.95 0.30 38.78
C LYS A 128 -31.07 1.78 39.15
N PHE A 129 -31.82 2.54 38.35
CA PHE A 129 -32.11 3.94 38.64
C PHE A 129 -33.18 4.06 39.74
N THR A 130 -33.04 5.05 40.63
CA THR A 130 -33.92 5.23 41.80
C THR A 130 -35.36 5.61 41.47
N ASP A 131 -35.61 6.12 40.26
CA ASP A 131 -36.94 6.50 39.75
C ASP A 131 -37.64 5.35 38.99
N SER A 132 -37.11 4.12 39.08
CA SER A 132 -37.73 2.95 38.44
C SER A 132 -38.82 2.36 39.36
N ASP A 133 -40.06 2.47 38.90
CA ASP A 133 -41.24 1.94 39.59
C ASP A 133 -41.13 0.42 39.82
N GLN A 134 -41.29 -0.01 41.06
CA GLN A 134 -41.15 -1.42 41.50
C GLN A 134 -42.24 -2.33 40.90
N SER A 135 -43.25 -1.74 40.24
CA SER A 135 -44.36 -2.43 39.58
C SER A 135 -44.01 -2.98 38.19
N GLN A 136 -42.89 -2.55 37.58
CA GLN A 136 -42.44 -3.07 36.30
C GLN A 136 -41.54 -4.29 36.52
N SER A 137 -41.93 -5.43 35.95
CA SER A 137 -41.08 -6.63 35.82
C SER A 137 -39.71 -6.20 35.29
N LEU A 138 -38.67 -6.19 36.14
CA LEU A 138 -37.30 -5.86 35.75
C LEU A 138 -36.87 -6.76 34.58
N PRO A 139 -36.83 -6.27 33.33
CA PRO A 139 -36.50 -7.12 32.19
C PRO A 139 -35.01 -7.51 32.19
N TYR A 140 -34.21 -6.78 32.96
CA TYR A 140 -32.75 -6.87 32.98
C TYR A 140 -32.28 -7.66 34.20
N SER A 141 -32.61 -8.96 34.22
CA SER A 141 -31.99 -9.90 35.16
C SER A 141 -30.52 -10.14 34.78
N THR A 142 -29.74 -10.67 35.72
CA THR A 142 -28.38 -11.13 35.43
C THR A 142 -28.35 -12.20 34.33
N ALA A 143 -29.40 -13.03 34.25
CA ALA A 143 -29.57 -14.04 33.20
C ALA A 143 -29.80 -13.40 31.82
N PHE A 144 -30.61 -12.35 31.74
CA PHE A 144 -30.82 -11.59 30.50
C PHE A 144 -29.51 -10.94 30.04
N ALA A 145 -28.77 -10.32 30.96
CA ALA A 145 -27.49 -9.68 30.66
C ALA A 145 -26.42 -10.68 30.22
N ALA A 146 -26.35 -11.85 30.87
CA ALA A 146 -25.49 -12.95 30.46
C ALA A 146 -25.87 -13.51 29.09
N GLY A 147 -27.17 -13.53 28.76
CA GLY A 147 -27.66 -13.85 27.42
C GLY A 147 -27.06 -12.94 26.35
N VAL A 148 -27.18 -11.62 26.51
CA VAL A 148 -26.70 -10.64 25.52
C VAL A 148 -25.17 -10.61 25.43
N ALA A 149 -24.46 -10.70 26.55
CA ALA A 149 -23.00 -10.57 26.56
C ALA A 149 -22.27 -11.87 26.20
N LEU A 150 -22.77 -13.02 26.66
CA LEU A 150 -22.01 -14.28 26.71
C LEU A 150 -22.67 -15.45 25.97
N ASN A 151 -23.98 -15.65 26.16
CA ASN A 151 -24.58 -16.97 25.89
C ASN A 151 -25.40 -17.05 24.61
N ASN A 152 -26.04 -15.95 24.18
CA ASN A 152 -26.90 -15.97 23.00
C ASN A 152 -26.07 -16.14 21.72
N THR A 153 -26.69 -16.67 20.67
CA THR A 153 -26.06 -16.80 19.35
C THR A 153 -25.55 -15.46 18.84
N ASN A 154 -26.31 -14.38 19.05
CA ASN A 154 -25.94 -13.00 18.71
C ASN A 154 -25.22 -12.26 19.85
N SER A 155 -24.54 -12.98 20.75
CA SER A 155 -23.84 -12.35 21.87
C SER A 155 -22.57 -11.61 21.43
N VAL A 156 -22.13 -10.67 22.27
CA VAL A 156 -20.86 -9.95 22.10
C VAL A 156 -19.68 -10.93 22.02
N THR A 157 -19.72 -12.01 22.81
CA THR A 157 -18.70 -13.07 22.78
C THR A 157 -18.63 -13.75 21.41
N ASN A 158 -19.76 -14.12 20.82
CA ASN A 158 -19.77 -14.75 19.49
C ASN A 158 -19.33 -13.77 18.39
N TYR A 159 -19.76 -12.51 18.45
CA TYR A 159 -19.28 -11.48 17.53
C TYR A 159 -17.74 -11.42 17.51
N TYR A 160 -17.09 -11.37 18.67
CA TYR A 160 -15.63 -11.34 18.73
C TYR A 160 -14.97 -12.66 18.31
N ARG A 161 -15.61 -13.81 18.54
CA ARG A 161 -15.11 -15.12 18.04
C ARG A 161 -15.13 -15.20 16.51
N GLU A 162 -16.11 -14.57 15.87
CA GLU A 162 -16.28 -14.60 14.41
C GLU A 162 -15.42 -13.55 13.70
N ASN A 163 -15.14 -12.41 14.33
CA ASN A 163 -14.48 -11.26 13.68
C ASN A 163 -13.02 -11.07 14.09
N THR A 164 -12.46 -11.92 14.95
CA THR A 164 -11.03 -11.92 15.27
C THR A 164 -10.38 -13.09 14.52
N TRP A 165 -9.59 -12.77 13.49
CA TRP A 165 -8.80 -13.73 12.70
C TRP A 165 -7.34 -13.76 13.16
#